data_AF-A0A9P5EZE7-F1
#
_entry.id   AF-A0A9P5EZE7-F1
#
_cell.length_a   1.000
_cell.length_b   1.000
_cell.length_c   1.000
_cell.angle_alpha   90.00
_cell.angle_beta   90.00
_cell.angle_gamma   90.00
#
_symmetry.space_group_name_H-M   'P 1'
#
loop_
_entity.id
_entity.type
_entity.pdbx_description
1 polymer ?
#
loop_
_entity_poly.entity_id
_entity_poly.type
_entity_poly.pdbx_seq_one_letter_code
_entity_poly.pdbx_strand_id
1 'polypeptide(L)'
;MSIRAIANLSNWSFGAMCILSALPFVGIPFPNQRAADYYAGKNRWISELSGGRLDSTQAGYAGAVLRIAVGTAVLVPATREAALLINGAIVTRGTMLAVRDGKPLLPQWGMLGIVAWCLVLGRVAR
;
A
#
# COMPACT_ATOMS: atom_id res chain seq x y z
N MET A 1 -28.24 -2.09 -0.65
CA MET A 1 -27.03 -2.77 -0.12
C MET A 1 -26.76 -2.25 1.28
N SER A 2 -26.56 -3.10 2.29
CA SER A 2 -26.38 -2.64 3.68
C SER A 2 -25.00 -2.01 3.89
N ILE A 3 -24.86 -1.12 4.88
CA ILE A 3 -23.57 -0.50 5.26
C ILE A 3 -22.52 -1.57 5.58
N ARG A 4 -22.93 -2.66 6.23
CA ARG A 4 -22.07 -3.82 6.50
C ARG A 4 -21.58 -4.51 5.23
N ALA A 5 -22.44 -4.66 4.21
CA ALA A 5 -22.03 -5.20 2.91
C ALA A 5 -21.02 -4.27 2.20
N ILE A 6 -21.23 -2.94 2.26
CA ILE A 6 -20.31 -1.94 1.69
C ILE A 6 -18.96 -1.97 2.41
N ALA A 7 -18.96 -2.04 3.75
CA ALA A 7 -17.75 -2.12 4.54
C ALA A 7 -16.97 -3.39 4.22
N ASN A 8 -17.63 -4.55 4.16
CA ASN A 8 -16.95 -5.81 3.83
C ASN A 8 -16.39 -5.80 2.42
N LEU A 9 -17.16 -5.34 1.43
CA LEU A 9 -16.69 -5.25 0.04
C LEU A 9 -15.49 -4.31 -0.06
N SER A 10 -15.56 -3.12 0.54
CA SER A 10 -14.47 -2.13 0.49
C SER A 10 -13.17 -2.69 1.08
N ASN A 11 -13.25 -3.36 2.23
CA ASN A 11 -12.09 -3.98 2.86
C ASN A 11 -11.55 -5.17 2.04
N TRP A 12 -12.43 -5.99 1.47
CA TRP A 12 -12.03 -7.09 0.57
C TRP A 12 -11.32 -6.58 -0.67
N SER A 13 -11.90 -5.60 -1.35
CA SER A 13 -11.31 -4.96 -2.53
C SER A 13 -9.97 -4.32 -2.20
N PHE A 14 -9.86 -3.62 -1.08
CA PHE A 14 -8.60 -3.03 -0.65
C PHE A 14 -7.53 -4.09 -0.38
N GLY A 15 -7.86 -5.12 0.41
CA GLY A 15 -6.93 -6.21 0.74
C GLY A 15 -6.47 -6.97 -0.50
N ALA A 16 -7.40 -7.31 -1.40
CA ALA A 16 -7.09 -7.96 -2.66
C ALA A 16 -6.19 -7.09 -3.56
N MET A 17 -6.49 -5.79 -3.70
CA MET A 17 -5.67 -4.89 -4.50
C MET A 17 -4.26 -4.70 -3.94
N CYS A 18 -4.10 -4.67 -2.62
CA CYS A 18 -2.79 -4.68 -1.97
C CYS A 18 -1.99 -5.92 -2.41
N ILE A 19 -2.58 -7.12 -2.32
CA ILE A 19 -1.92 -8.38 -2.73
C ILE A 19 -1.61 -8.37 -4.23
N LEU A 20 -2.58 -8.04 -5.08
CA LEU A 20 -2.41 -8.04 -6.53
C LEU A 20 -1.36 -7.05 -7.01
N SER A 21 -1.23 -5.90 -6.33
CA SER A 21 -0.20 -4.91 -6.65
C SER A 21 1.23 -5.36 -6.32
N ALA A 22 1.40 -6.47 -5.60
CA ALA A 22 2.69 -7.09 -5.35
C ALA A 22 3.11 -8.08 -6.45
N LEU A 23 2.19 -8.50 -7.32
CA LEU A 23 2.46 -9.48 -8.39
C LEU A 23 3.64 -9.10 -9.30
N PRO A 24 3.89 -7.82 -9.63
CA PRO A 24 5.02 -7.50 -10.47
C PRO A 24 6.39 -7.80 -9.87
N PHE A 25 6.47 -7.88 -8.54
CA PHE A 25 7.70 -8.19 -7.83
C PHE A 25 7.97 -9.69 -7.76
N VAL A 26 7.05 -10.54 -8.22
CA VAL A 26 7.24 -12.00 -8.31
C VAL A 26 7.26 -12.49 -9.77
N GLY A 27 7.47 -11.57 -10.73
CA GLY A 27 7.68 -11.90 -12.14
C GLY A 27 6.48 -11.67 -13.06
N ILE A 28 5.36 -11.13 -12.56
CA ILE A 28 4.24 -10.73 -13.44
C ILE A 28 4.56 -9.37 -14.08
N PRO A 29 4.27 -9.14 -15.38
CA PRO A 29 4.53 -7.84 -15.98
C PRO A 29 3.76 -6.70 -15.30
N PHE A 30 4.39 -5.52 -15.23
CA PHE A 30 3.67 -4.29 -14.89
C PHE A 30 2.60 -3.99 -15.95
N PRO A 31 1.47 -3.37 -15.56
CA PRO A 31 0.36 -3.11 -16.49
C PRO A 31 0.73 -2.14 -17.63
N ASN A 32 1.75 -1.31 -17.43
CA ASN A 32 2.29 -0.40 -18.43
C ASN A 32 3.68 0.10 -18.03
N GLN A 33 4.39 0.68 -18.99
CA GLN A 33 5.74 1.23 -18.80
C GLN A 33 5.79 2.29 -17.68
N ARG A 34 4.78 3.18 -17.62
CA ARG A 34 4.71 4.23 -16.61
C ARG A 34 4.69 3.68 -15.18
N ALA A 35 4.00 2.56 -14.95
CA ALA A 35 3.99 1.88 -13.66
C ALA A 35 5.36 1.26 -13.34
N ALA A 36 6.02 0.65 -14.32
CA ALA A 36 7.36 0.09 -14.17
C ALA A 36 8.38 1.19 -13.81
N ASP A 37 8.40 2.30 -14.56
CA ASP A 37 9.30 3.44 -14.34
C ASP A 37 9.08 4.07 -12.96
N TYR A 38 7.81 4.21 -12.55
CA TYR A 38 7.46 4.70 -11.22
C TYR A 38 8.04 3.82 -10.11
N TYR A 39 7.87 2.49 -10.22
CA TYR A 39 8.37 1.57 -9.20
C TYR A 39 9.89 1.45 -9.21
N ALA A 40 10.53 1.49 -10.39
CA ALA A 40 11.98 1.56 -10.49
C ALA A 40 12.55 2.81 -9.79
N GLY A 41 11.97 3.98 -10.05
CA GLY A 41 12.36 5.23 -9.40
C GLY A 41 12.10 5.23 -7.89
N LYS A 42 10.94 4.73 -7.45
CA LYS A 42 10.61 4.59 -6.04
C LYS A 42 11.58 3.66 -5.31
N ASN A 43 11.90 2.52 -5.90
CA ASN A 43 12.80 1.54 -5.30
C ASN A 43 14.23 2.07 -5.16
N ARG A 44 14.71 2.78 -6.19
CA ARG A 44 16.01 3.49 -6.12
C ARG A 44 16.03 4.52 -4.99
N TRP A 45 14.99 5.34 -4.88
CA TRP A 45 14.89 6.33 -3.80
C TRP A 45 14.83 5.69 -2.41
N ILE A 46 14.11 4.59 -2.23
CA ILE A 46 14.09 3.86 -0.95
C ILE A 46 15.47 3.27 -0.63
N SER A 47 16.18 2.76 -1.63
CA SER A 47 17.56 2.29 -1.49
C SER A 47 18.48 3.42 -1.02
N GLU A 48 18.38 4.61 -1.61
CA GLU A 48 19.11 5.82 -1.17
C GLU A 48 18.78 6.20 0.28
N LEU A 49 17.48 6.23 0.64
CA LEU A 49 17.03 6.50 2.01
C LEU A 49 17.54 5.48 3.05
N SER A 50 17.80 4.26 2.60
CA SER A 50 18.31 3.20 3.48
C SER A 50 19.79 3.37 3.85
N GLY A 51 20.51 4.30 3.22
CA GLY A 51 21.94 4.53 3.45
C GLY A 51 22.81 3.33 3.08
N GLY A 52 22.43 2.58 2.04
CA GLY A 52 23.15 1.39 1.58
C GLY A 52 22.77 0.08 2.29
N ARG A 53 21.76 0.08 3.17
CA ARG A 53 21.26 -1.13 3.83
C ARG A 53 20.42 -2.02 2.92
N LEU A 54 19.78 -1.43 1.90
CA LEU A 54 18.98 -2.13 0.91
C LEU A 54 19.42 -1.69 -0.49
N ASP A 55 19.61 -2.63 -1.39
CA ASP A 55 19.64 -2.32 -2.82
C ASP A 55 18.21 -2.02 -3.34
N SER A 56 18.10 -1.54 -4.58
CA SER A 56 16.81 -1.18 -5.19
C SER A 56 15.88 -2.40 -5.36
N THR A 57 16.43 -3.58 -5.63
CA THR A 57 15.67 -4.81 -5.79
C THR A 57 15.09 -5.25 -4.45
N GLN A 58 15.91 -5.26 -3.40
CA GLN A 58 15.52 -5.56 -2.01
C GLN A 58 14.46 -4.56 -1.51
N ALA A 59 14.59 -3.28 -1.82
CA ALA A 59 13.57 -2.28 -1.51
C ALA A 59 12.22 -2.59 -2.17
N GLY A 60 12.25 -3.04 -3.43
CA GLY A 60 11.07 -3.51 -4.16
C GLY A 60 10.41 -4.70 -3.48
N TYR A 61 11.19 -5.74 -3.16
CA TYR A 61 10.71 -6.93 -2.47
C TYR A 61 10.17 -6.64 -1.08
N ALA A 62 10.86 -5.81 -0.28
CA ALA A 62 10.37 -5.39 1.03
C ALA A 62 9.01 -4.70 0.93
N GLY A 63 8.84 -3.81 -0.06
CA GLY A 63 7.56 -3.20 -0.34
C GLY A 63 6.50 -4.22 -0.77
N ALA A 64 6.86 -5.25 -1.55
CA ALA A 64 5.94 -6.30 -1.98
C ALA A 64 5.45 -7.15 -0.81
N VAL A 65 6.37 -7.59 0.05
CA VAL A 65 6.06 -8.33 1.29
C VAL A 65 5.11 -7.54 2.17
N LEU A 66 5.39 -6.25 2.38
CA LEU A 66 4.52 -5.39 3.18
C LEU A 66 3.10 -5.29 2.60
N ARG A 67 2.97 -5.15 1.28
CA ARG A 67 1.65 -5.11 0.61
C ARG A 67 0.87 -6.40 0.80
N ILE A 68 1.53 -7.55 0.67
CA ILE A 68 0.90 -8.85 0.90
C ILE A 68 0.46 -8.96 2.36
N ALA A 69 1.34 -8.64 3.32
CA ALA A 69 1.04 -8.71 4.74
C ALA A 69 -0.11 -7.79 5.17
N VAL A 70 -0.12 -6.53 4.71
CA VAL A 70 -1.24 -5.61 4.95
C VAL A 70 -2.51 -6.14 4.30
N GLY A 71 -2.42 -6.58 3.04
CA GLY A 71 -3.57 -7.08 2.30
C GLY A 71 -4.24 -8.27 2.98
N THR A 72 -3.46 -9.29 3.36
CA THR A 72 -3.97 -10.46 4.10
C THR A 72 -4.55 -10.07 5.46
N ALA A 73 -3.90 -9.18 6.20
CA ALA A 73 -4.36 -8.74 7.51
C ALA A 73 -5.65 -7.90 7.46
N VAL A 74 -5.92 -7.19 6.35
CA VAL A 74 -7.19 -6.48 6.11
C VAL A 74 -8.35 -7.45 5.86
N LEU A 75 -8.08 -8.57 5.17
CA LEU A 75 -9.11 -9.58 4.86
C LEU A 75 -9.61 -10.28 6.13
N VAL A 76 -8.77 -10.43 7.15
CA VAL A 76 -9.14 -11.03 8.44
C VAL A 76 -9.79 -9.98 9.35
N PRO A 77 -11.08 -10.15 9.74
CA PRO A 77 -11.80 -9.13 10.51
C PRO A 77 -11.13 -8.72 11.83
N ALA A 78 -10.48 -9.68 12.52
CA ALA A 78 -9.83 -9.46 13.81
C ALA A 78 -8.59 -8.54 13.73
N THR A 79 -7.87 -8.54 12.60
CA THR A 79 -6.61 -7.79 12.44
C THR A 79 -6.76 -6.55 11.55
N ARG A 80 -7.92 -6.39 10.90
CA ARG A 80 -8.19 -5.36 9.90
C ARG A 80 -7.90 -3.94 10.37
N GLU A 81 -8.45 -3.53 11.51
CA GLU A 81 -8.29 -2.15 11.99
C GLU A 81 -6.82 -1.83 12.26
N ALA A 82 -6.10 -2.73 12.94
CA ALA A 82 -4.68 -2.58 13.18
C ALA A 82 -3.87 -2.51 11.87
N ALA A 83 -4.17 -3.38 10.89
CA ALA A 83 -3.51 -3.38 9.59
C ALA A 83 -3.71 -2.07 8.82
N LEU A 84 -4.94 -1.54 8.82
CA LEU A 84 -5.26 -0.24 8.20
C LEU A 84 -4.53 0.91 8.87
N LEU A 85 -4.47 0.94 10.20
CA LEU A 85 -3.75 1.98 10.95
C LEU A 85 -2.24 1.93 10.69
N ILE A 86 -1.63 0.75 10.73
CA ILE A 86 -0.20 0.56 10.43
C ILE A 86 0.10 1.01 8.99
N ASN A 87 -0.70 0.56 8.03
CA ASN A 87 -0.54 0.95 6.63
C ASN A 87 -0.71 2.47 6.46
N GLY A 88 -1.70 3.07 7.11
CA GLY A 88 -1.92 4.51 7.13
C GLY A 88 -0.72 5.28 7.66
N ALA A 89 -0.10 4.84 8.76
CA ALA A 89 1.09 5.45 9.32
C ALA A 89 2.31 5.37 8.38
N ILE A 90 2.53 4.20 7.77
CA ILE A 90 3.62 3.99 6.81
C ILE A 90 3.45 4.87 5.58
N VAL A 91 2.26 4.90 4.99
CA VAL A 91 1.95 5.72 3.81
C VAL A 91 2.04 7.21 4.16
N THR A 92 1.58 7.64 5.33
CA THR A 92 1.69 9.03 5.77
C THR A 92 3.15 9.46 5.87
N ARG A 93 3.99 8.66 6.55
CA ARG A 93 5.43 8.93 6.66
C ARG A 93 6.10 8.94 5.28
N GLY A 94 5.79 7.95 4.44
CA GLY A 94 6.31 7.87 3.07
C GLY A 94 5.90 9.04 2.20
N THR A 95 4.69 9.59 2.41
CA THR A 95 4.19 10.78 1.72
C THR A 95 4.98 12.01 2.14
N MET A 96 5.18 12.22 3.45
CA MET A 96 5.96 13.35 3.96
C MET A 96 7.41 13.35 3.46
N LEU A 97 8.06 12.17 3.45
CA LEU A 97 9.41 12.02 2.92
C LEU A 97 9.47 12.29 1.41
N ALA A 98 8.50 11.80 0.65
CA ALA A 98 8.44 12.04 -0.79
C ALA A 98 8.22 13.53 -1.12
N VAL A 99 7.36 14.22 -0.36
CA VAL A 99 7.16 15.67 -0.48
C VAL A 99 8.46 16.42 -0.19
N ARG A 100 9.14 16.09 0.91
CA ARG A 100 10.42 16.71 1.30
C ARG A 100 11.49 16.53 0.23
N ASP A 101 11.56 15.35 -0.37
CA ASP A 101 12.61 14.97 -1.32
C ASP A 101 12.23 15.26 -2.80
N GLY A 102 11.08 15.89 -3.06
CA GLY A 102 10.62 16.22 -4.41
C GLY A 102 10.34 14.99 -5.29
N LYS A 103 9.96 13.85 -4.69
CA LYS A 103 9.77 12.58 -5.38
C LYS A 103 8.30 12.37 -5.80
N PRO A 104 8.04 11.57 -6.85
CA PRO A 104 6.68 11.37 -7.36
C PRO A 104 5.72 10.76 -6.32
N LEU A 105 4.56 11.39 -6.16
CA LEU A 105 3.51 11.06 -5.18
C LEU A 105 2.34 10.22 -5.74
N LEU A 106 2.51 9.65 -6.93
CA LEU A 106 1.43 9.24 -7.84
C LEU A 106 0.23 8.48 -7.22
N PRO A 107 0.38 7.57 -6.23
CA PRO A 107 -0.78 6.92 -5.59
C PRO A 107 -0.98 7.23 -4.09
N GLN A 108 -0.18 8.09 -3.45
CA GLN A 108 -0.14 8.12 -1.97
C GLN A 108 -1.36 8.79 -1.32
N TRP A 109 -1.86 9.89 -1.87
CA TRP A 109 -3.06 10.56 -1.34
C TRP A 109 -4.32 9.71 -1.53
N GLY A 110 -4.46 9.04 -2.68
CA GLY A 110 -5.54 8.09 -2.91
C GLY A 110 -5.51 6.92 -1.93
N MET A 111 -4.31 6.39 -1.64
CA MET A 111 -4.13 5.32 -0.64
C MET A 111 -4.57 5.75 0.76
N LEU A 112 -4.20 6.97 1.20
CA LEU A 112 -4.65 7.50 2.49
C LEU A 112 -6.17 7.68 2.54
N GLY A 113 -6.79 8.18 1.46
CA GLY A 113 -8.24 8.29 1.34
C GLY A 113 -8.94 6.93 1.44
N ILE A 114 -8.43 5.90 0.76
CA ILE A 114 -9.00 4.55 0.80
C ILE A 114 -8.86 3.93 2.20
N VAL A 115 -7.72 4.12 2.86
CA VAL A 115 -7.50 3.65 4.25
C VAL A 115 -8.50 4.32 5.20
N ALA A 116 -8.66 5.65 5.11
CA ALA A 116 -9.62 6.39 5.92
C ALA A 116 -11.06 5.92 5.67
N TRP A 117 -11.42 5.71 4.40
CA TRP A 117 -12.73 5.17 4.00
C TRP A 117 -13.00 3.80 4.62
N CYS A 118 -12.03 2.87 4.53
CA CYS A 118 -12.15 1.53 5.10
C CYS A 118 -12.29 1.56 6.64
N LEU A 119 -11.57 2.46 7.31
CA LEU A 119 -11.67 2.66 8.76
C LEU A 119 -13.03 3.22 9.17
N VAL A 120 -13.51 4.27 8.49
CA VAL A 120 -14.80 4.89 8.78
C VAL A 120 -15.94 3.90 8.56
N LEU A 121 -15.97 3.22 7.40
CA LEU A 121 -16.98 2.20 7.13
C LEU A 121 -16.93 1.05 8.15
N GLY A 122 -15.73 0.62 8.55
CA GLY A 122 -15.55 -0.42 9.55
C GLY A 122 -16.11 -0.05 10.92
N ARG A 123 -16.13 1.24 11.27
CA ARG A 123 -16.72 1.75 12.53
C ARG A 123 -18.22 1.91 12.44
N VAL A 124 -18.73 2.44 11.33
CA VAL A 124 -20.18 2.67 11.14
C VAL A 124 -20.95 1.37 10.88
N ALA A 125 -20.27 0.30 10.43
CA ALA A 125 -20.88 -1.01 10.18
C ALA A 125 -20.97 -1.95 11.41
N ARG A 126 -20.37 -1.57 12.54
CA ARG A 126 -20.49 -2.30 13.82
C ARG A 126 -21.88 -2.08 14.40
#